data_AF-A0A4X2JSA1-F1
#
_entry.id   AF-A0A4X2JSA1-F1
#
_cell.length_a   1.000
_cell.length_b   1.000
_cell.length_c   1.000
_cell.angle_alpha   90.00
_cell.angle_beta   90.00
_cell.angle_gamma   90.00
#
_symmetry.space_group_name_H-M   'P 1'
#
loop_
_entity.id
_entity.type
_entity.pdbx_description
1 polymer ?
#
loop_
_entity_poly.entity_id
_entity_poly.type
_entity_poly.pdbx_seq_one_letter_code
_entity_poly.pdbx_strand_id
1 'polypeptide(L)'
;MMLNSDPMELDLPPTHSETESGFSDCGGGVGSDRTGPGGPGGGQARGSEMGESGRKDLQHLSREERRRRRRATAKYRTAHATRERIRVEAFNLAFAELRKLLPTLPPDKKLSKIEILRLAICYISYLNHVLDV
;
A
#
# COMPACT_ATOMS: atom_id res chain seq x y z
N MET A 1 9.88 15.01 -59.37
CA MET A 1 9.51 15.19 -57.95
C MET A 1 9.56 13.81 -57.33
N MET A 2 10.54 13.56 -56.45
CA MET A 2 10.76 12.25 -55.84
C MET A 2 9.55 11.83 -55.01
N LEU A 3 8.94 10.71 -55.34
CA LEU A 3 8.04 10.00 -54.42
C LEU A 3 8.93 9.09 -53.58
N ASN A 4 9.13 9.48 -52.32
CA ASN A 4 9.86 8.71 -51.33
C ASN A 4 9.18 7.34 -51.16
N SER A 5 9.94 6.29 -51.43
CA SER A 5 9.74 4.97 -50.86
C SER A 5 10.83 4.79 -49.82
N ASP A 6 10.47 4.62 -48.56
CA ASP A 6 11.19 3.70 -47.66
C ASP A 6 10.27 3.22 -46.52
N PRO A 7 10.36 1.94 -46.11
CA PRO A 7 9.40 1.28 -45.23
C PRO A 7 9.93 1.07 -43.79
N MET A 8 8.97 0.86 -42.87
CA MET A 8 9.08 0.17 -41.58
C MET A 8 10.22 0.60 -40.62
N GLU A 9 9.89 1.47 -39.66
CA GLU A 9 10.54 1.44 -38.34
C GLU A 9 9.60 0.80 -37.32
N LEU A 10 9.96 -0.43 -36.93
CA LEU A 10 9.49 -1.09 -35.71
C LEU A 10 10.23 -0.48 -34.52
N ASP A 11 9.55 0.33 -33.72
CA ASP A 11 10.07 0.73 -32.42
C ASP A 11 9.52 -0.22 -31.34
N LEU A 12 10.26 -1.30 -31.11
CA LEU A 12 10.10 -2.19 -29.97
C LEU A 12 10.77 -1.55 -28.74
N PRO A 13 10.11 -1.45 -27.58
CA PRO A 13 10.77 -0.95 -26.38
C PRO A 13 11.84 -1.94 -25.91
N PRO A 14 13.02 -1.47 -25.44
CA PRO A 14 14.04 -2.35 -24.91
C PRO A 14 13.56 -3.01 -23.62
N THR A 15 13.46 -4.34 -23.66
CA THR A 15 13.39 -5.20 -22.50
C THR A 15 14.75 -5.26 -21.77
N HIS A 16 14.70 -5.66 -20.50
CA HIS A 16 15.76 -6.16 -19.62
C HIS A 16 16.87 -5.20 -19.12
N SER A 17 16.75 -4.81 -17.84
CA SER A 17 17.65 -5.34 -16.80
C SER A 17 17.14 -4.93 -15.41
N GLU A 18 16.58 -5.89 -14.67
CA GLU A 18 16.33 -5.77 -13.24
C GLU A 18 17.68 -5.74 -12.51
N THR A 19 18.07 -4.58 -11.99
CA THR A 19 19.10 -4.51 -10.95
C THR A 19 18.43 -4.66 -9.60
N GLU A 20 18.65 -5.85 -9.02
CA GLU A 20 18.39 -6.12 -7.62
C GLU A 20 19.16 -5.16 -6.70
N SER A 21 18.65 -5.07 -5.47
CA SER A 21 19.31 -4.58 -4.25
C SER A 21 19.35 -3.07 -4.02
N GLY A 22 18.49 -2.65 -3.09
CA GLY A 22 18.52 -1.31 -2.52
C GLY A 22 17.35 -1.01 -1.59
N PHE A 23 16.85 -2.00 -0.83
CA PHE A 23 15.99 -1.69 0.33
C PHE A 23 16.88 -0.99 1.37
N SER A 24 16.99 0.33 1.23
CA SER A 24 17.68 1.18 2.19
C SER A 24 17.12 0.95 3.58
N ASP A 25 17.98 0.39 4.41
CA ASP A 25 17.87 0.35 5.85
C ASP A 25 17.76 1.78 6.37
N CYS A 26 16.59 2.17 6.91
CA CYS A 26 16.46 3.41 7.66
C CYS A 26 17.07 3.22 9.04
N GLY A 27 18.41 3.16 9.06
CA GLY A 27 19.24 3.26 10.24
C GLY A 27 19.23 4.69 10.76
N GLY A 28 18.89 4.84 12.04
CA GLY A 28 18.86 6.13 12.72
C GLY A 28 20.24 6.75 12.88
N GLY A 29 20.26 8.08 12.88
CA GLY A 29 21.36 8.93 13.30
C GLY A 29 20.79 10.25 13.80
N VAL A 30 20.93 10.49 15.10
CA VAL A 30 20.54 11.72 15.80
C VAL A 30 21.67 12.74 15.70
N GLY A 31 21.30 14.02 15.57
CA GLY A 31 22.10 15.19 15.96
C GLY A 31 22.45 16.09 14.78
N SER A 32 22.49 17.42 14.90
CA SER A 32 22.04 18.38 15.92
C SER A 32 22.39 19.79 15.36
N ASP A 33 21.91 20.85 16.03
CA ASP A 33 22.45 22.22 16.07
C ASP A 33 21.95 23.26 15.03
N ARG A 34 21.59 24.52 15.34
CA ARG A 34 21.61 25.41 16.55
C ARG A 34 20.71 26.63 16.23
N THR A 35 20.02 27.29 17.17
CA THR A 35 20.55 28.45 17.95
C THR A 35 19.70 28.78 19.21
N GLY A 36 20.31 28.82 20.41
CA GLY A 36 20.34 30.02 21.26
C GLY A 36 19.98 29.76 22.75
N PRO A 37 20.48 30.54 23.73
CA PRO A 37 21.18 30.00 24.91
C PRO A 37 20.54 30.28 26.29
N GLY A 38 20.94 29.53 27.33
CA GLY A 38 20.81 29.98 28.72
C GLY A 38 20.91 28.90 29.81
N GLY A 39 21.94 28.99 30.67
CA GLY A 39 21.85 28.66 32.10
C GLY A 39 22.46 27.33 32.60
N PRO A 40 23.32 27.34 33.63
CA PRO A 40 24.03 26.16 34.13
C PRO A 40 23.26 25.45 35.26
N GLY A 41 23.37 24.12 35.34
CA GLY A 41 22.83 23.34 36.46
C GLY A 41 23.32 21.90 36.42
N GLY A 42 24.30 21.59 37.28
CA GLY A 42 24.85 20.25 37.42
C GLY A 42 23.83 19.26 38.00
N GLY A 43 23.83 18.05 37.46
CA GLY A 43 22.99 16.95 37.92
C GLY A 43 23.23 15.72 37.05
N GLN A 44 24.14 14.86 37.49
CA GLN A 44 24.52 13.56 36.94
C GLN A 44 23.44 12.87 36.07
N ALA A 45 23.68 12.83 34.76
CA ALA A 45 22.98 11.93 33.86
C ALA A 45 23.48 10.50 34.14
N ARG A 46 22.74 9.76 34.98
CA ARG A 46 22.91 8.31 35.10
C ARG A 46 22.62 7.68 33.75
N GLY A 47 23.64 7.05 33.17
CA GLY A 47 23.55 6.34 31.89
C GLY A 47 22.39 5.36 31.88
N SER A 48 21.59 5.41 30.83
CA SER A 48 20.65 4.33 30.50
C SER A 48 21.44 3.17 29.92
N GLU A 49 22.13 2.42 30.79
CA GLU A 49 22.71 1.11 30.46
C GLU A 49 21.59 0.07 30.41
N MET A 50 20.77 0.12 29.37
CA MET A 50 19.77 -0.91 29.04
C MET A 50 20.00 -1.34 27.59
N GLY A 51 21.24 -1.76 27.27
CA GLY A 51 21.72 -1.77 25.88
C GLY A 51 22.14 -3.11 25.28
N GLU A 52 22.42 -4.15 26.06
CA GLU A 52 23.04 -5.38 25.52
C GLU A 52 22.29 -6.68 25.79
N SER A 53 21.59 -6.82 26.92
CA SER A 53 20.94 -8.10 27.29
C SER A 53 19.76 -8.46 26.37
N GLY A 54 18.94 -7.48 25.97
CA GLY A 54 17.76 -7.73 25.13
C GLY A 54 18.08 -8.16 23.69
N ARG A 55 19.30 -7.92 23.20
CA ARG A 55 19.73 -8.35 21.86
C ARG A 55 20.13 -9.84 21.84
N LYS A 56 20.70 -10.34 22.95
CA LYS A 56 21.13 -11.73 23.12
C LYS A 56 19.92 -12.67 23.27
N ASP A 57 18.87 -12.20 23.95
CA ASP A 57 17.62 -12.95 24.15
C ASP A 57 16.83 -13.24 22.85
N LEU A 58 17.06 -12.50 21.77
CA LEU A 58 16.41 -12.74 20.47
C LEU A 58 17.06 -13.86 19.65
N GLN A 59 18.30 -14.23 19.99
CA GLN A 59 19.10 -15.20 19.23
C GLN A 59 18.74 -16.64 19.61
N HIS A 60 18.31 -16.89 20.85
CA HIS A 60 17.92 -18.21 21.35
C HIS A 60 16.43 -18.57 21.16
N LEU A 61 15.66 -17.67 20.54
CA LEU A 61 14.23 -17.88 20.30
C LEU A 61 14.01 -18.78 19.10
N SER A 62 13.07 -19.71 19.25
CA SER A 62 12.52 -20.46 18.11
C SER A 62 12.07 -19.49 17.01
N ARG A 63 12.16 -19.95 15.75
CA ARG A 63 11.70 -19.20 14.57
C ARG A 63 10.28 -18.66 14.74
N GLU A 64 9.42 -19.43 15.41
CA GLU A 64 8.03 -19.06 15.66
C GLU A 64 7.90 -17.91 16.67
N GLU A 65 8.66 -17.98 17.75
CA GLU A 65 8.71 -16.95 18.79
C GLU A 65 9.22 -15.61 18.24
N ARG A 66 10.22 -15.65 17.33
CA ARG A 66 10.71 -14.46 16.61
C ARG A 66 9.64 -13.86 15.69
N ARG A 67 8.84 -14.69 15.01
CA ARG A 67 7.70 -14.24 14.19
C ARG A 67 6.62 -13.60 15.04
N ARG A 68 6.27 -14.21 16.17
CA ARG A 68 5.28 -13.69 17.13
C ARG A 68 5.70 -12.32 17.65
N ARG A 69 6.95 -12.16 18.12
CA ARG A 69 7.48 -10.86 18.58
C ARG A 69 7.44 -9.80 17.49
N ARG A 70 7.82 -10.12 16.25
CA ARG A 70 7.73 -9.18 15.11
C ARG A 70 6.29 -8.73 14.86
N ARG A 71 5.33 -9.66 14.83
CA ARG A 71 3.90 -9.34 14.64
C ARG A 71 3.31 -8.50 15.78
N ALA A 72 3.84 -8.67 17.00
CA ALA A 72 3.48 -7.89 18.17
C ALA A 72 4.09 -6.47 18.19
N THR A 73 4.98 -6.12 17.26
CA THR A 73 5.47 -4.73 17.17
C THR A 73 4.39 -3.79 16.63
N ALA A 74 4.35 -2.56 17.15
CA ALA A 74 3.45 -1.53 16.66
C ALA A 74 3.66 -1.27 15.16
N LYS A 75 4.92 -1.20 14.70
CA LYS A 75 5.29 -1.02 13.28
C LYS A 75 4.67 -2.09 12.37
N TYR A 76 4.69 -3.37 12.78
CA TYR A 76 4.07 -4.43 12.00
C TYR A 76 2.55 -4.26 11.94
N ARG A 77 1.90 -4.01 13.09
CA ARG A 77 0.45 -3.83 13.15
C ARG A 77 -0.03 -2.65 12.31
N THR A 78 0.64 -1.50 12.41
CA THR A 78 0.27 -0.30 11.64
C THR A 78 0.48 -0.52 10.15
N ALA A 79 1.61 -1.11 9.74
CA ALA A 79 1.85 -1.45 8.34
C ALA A 79 0.79 -2.41 7.78
N HIS A 80 0.41 -3.44 8.55
CA HIS A 80 -0.64 -4.38 8.16
C HIS A 80 -2.02 -3.70 8.05
N ALA A 81 -2.39 -2.86 9.03
CA ALA A 81 -3.64 -2.11 9.00
C ALA A 81 -3.72 -1.16 7.81
N THR A 82 -2.62 -0.48 7.46
CA THR A 82 -2.55 0.38 6.28
C THR A 82 -2.73 -0.40 4.99
N ARG A 83 -2.07 -1.56 4.84
CA ARG A 83 -2.25 -2.42 3.66
C ARG A 83 -3.70 -2.88 3.51
N GLU A 84 -4.32 -3.28 4.60
CA GLU A 84 -5.72 -3.72 4.57
C GLU A 84 -6.67 -2.57 4.24
N ARG A 85 -6.41 -1.36 4.75
CA ARG A 85 -7.17 -0.16 4.38
C ARG A 85 -7.10 0.10 2.87
N ILE A 86 -5.91 0.07 2.29
CA ILE A 86 -5.70 0.26 0.84
C ILE A 86 -6.45 -0.81 0.04
N ARG A 87 -6.37 -2.07 0.47
CA ARG A 87 -7.10 -3.18 -0.18
C ARG A 87 -8.61 -2.95 -0.18
N VAL A 88 -9.17 -2.51 0.94
CA VAL A 88 -10.61 -2.23 1.09
C VAL A 88 -11.01 -0.97 0.30
N GLU A 89 -10.16 0.05 0.26
CA GLU A 89 -10.38 1.25 -0.55
C GLU A 89 -10.44 0.93 -2.04
N ALA A 90 -9.48 0.15 -2.56
CA ALA A 90 -9.47 -0.31 -3.94
C ALA A 90 -10.75 -1.11 -4.27
N PHE A 91 -11.19 -1.98 -3.37
CA PHE A 91 -12.46 -2.69 -3.51
C PHE A 91 -13.67 -1.76 -3.54
N ASN A 92 -13.71 -0.74 -2.67
CA ASN A 92 -14.82 0.22 -2.63
C ASN A 92 -14.85 1.11 -3.88
N LEU A 93 -13.69 1.47 -4.44
CA LEU A 93 -13.59 2.19 -5.71
C LEU A 93 -14.19 1.37 -6.86
N ALA A 94 -13.84 0.08 -6.96
CA ALA A 94 -14.44 -0.82 -7.95
C ALA A 94 -15.97 -0.93 -7.79
N PHE A 95 -16.47 -0.96 -6.55
CA PHE A 95 -17.90 -0.92 -6.26
C PHE A 95 -18.58 0.40 -6.68
N ALA A 96 -17.90 1.52 -6.54
CA ALA A 96 -18.38 2.82 -6.98
C ALA A 96 -18.43 2.91 -8.51
N GLU A 97 -17.43 2.37 -9.22
CA GLU A 97 -17.44 2.30 -10.68
C GLU A 97 -18.58 1.41 -11.20
N LEU A 98 -18.75 0.21 -10.62
CA LEU A 98 -19.88 -0.67 -10.97
C LEU A 98 -21.22 0.05 -10.78
N ARG A 99 -21.39 0.79 -9.68
CA ARG A 99 -22.63 1.51 -9.38
C ARG A 99 -22.99 2.56 -10.44
N LYS A 100 -22.01 3.25 -11.04
CA LYS A 100 -22.26 4.27 -12.08
C LYS A 100 -22.90 3.68 -13.34
N LEU A 101 -22.69 2.40 -13.60
CA LEU A 101 -23.23 1.68 -14.76
C LEU A 101 -24.66 1.18 -14.52
N LEU A 102 -25.14 1.20 -13.29
CA LEU A 102 -26.44 0.61 -12.94
C LEU A 102 -27.57 1.62 -13.12
N PRO A 103 -28.67 1.25 -13.79
CA PRO A 103 -29.83 2.12 -13.95
C PRO A 103 -30.59 2.25 -12.62
N THR A 104 -30.74 3.47 -12.09
CA THR A 104 -31.56 3.77 -10.91
C THR A 104 -32.42 5.01 -11.06
N LEU A 105 -33.58 5.02 -10.40
CA LEU A 105 -34.44 6.19 -10.27
C LEU A 105 -34.66 6.50 -8.77
N PRO A 106 -34.28 7.69 -8.27
CA PRO A 106 -33.46 8.73 -8.92
C PRO A 106 -32.00 8.27 -9.16
N PRO A 107 -31.22 8.95 -10.03
CA PRO A 107 -29.85 8.53 -10.39
C PRO A 107 -28.86 8.54 -9.22
N ASP A 108 -29.15 9.27 -8.15
CA ASP A 108 -28.35 9.38 -6.93
C ASP A 108 -28.80 8.43 -5.81
N LYS A 109 -29.78 7.55 -6.06
CA LYS A 109 -30.32 6.60 -5.07
C LYS A 109 -29.22 5.75 -4.45
N LYS A 110 -28.92 5.94 -3.16
CA LYS A 110 -27.91 5.14 -2.44
C LYS A 110 -28.30 3.65 -2.45
N LEU A 111 -27.39 2.80 -2.92
CA LEU A 111 -27.53 1.34 -2.95
C LEU A 111 -26.49 0.73 -2.02
N SER A 112 -26.90 -0.28 -1.26
CA SER A 112 -26.01 -1.16 -0.51
C SER A 112 -25.19 -2.06 -1.44
N LYS A 113 -24.11 -2.66 -0.92
CA LYS A 113 -23.26 -3.59 -1.69
C LYS A 113 -24.05 -4.76 -2.26
N ILE A 114 -25.00 -5.31 -1.51
CA ILE A 114 -25.82 -6.43 -1.98
C ILE A 114 -26.80 -6.01 -3.08
N GLU A 115 -27.38 -4.81 -2.98
CA GLU A 115 -28.27 -4.28 -4.00
C GLU A 115 -27.53 -4.01 -5.31
N ILE A 116 -26.31 -3.45 -5.24
CA ILE A 116 -25.45 -3.23 -6.42
C ILE A 116 -25.20 -4.57 -7.14
N LEU A 117 -24.84 -5.63 -6.40
CA LEU A 117 -24.58 -6.94 -7.00
C LEU A 117 -25.84 -7.54 -7.65
N ARG A 118 -26.98 -7.50 -6.95
CA ARG A 118 -28.25 -8.02 -7.48
C ARG A 118 -28.68 -7.26 -8.74
N LEU A 119 -28.60 -5.93 -8.70
CA LEU A 119 -28.99 -5.08 -9.82
C LEU A 119 -28.06 -5.27 -11.02
N ALA A 120 -26.75 -5.44 -10.81
CA ALA A 120 -25.80 -5.76 -11.87
C ALA A 120 -26.16 -7.07 -12.58
N ILE A 121 -26.46 -8.13 -11.83
CA ILE A 121 -26.88 -9.43 -12.40
C ILE A 121 -28.17 -9.24 -13.22
N CYS A 122 -29.19 -8.60 -12.66
CA CYS A 122 -30.44 -8.35 -13.36
C CYS A 122 -30.23 -7.51 -14.64
N TYR A 123 -29.35 -6.51 -14.59
CA TYR A 123 -29.11 -5.62 -15.73
C TYR A 123 -28.36 -6.32 -16.85
N ILE A 124 -27.34 -7.15 -16.54
CA ILE A 124 -26.68 -7.99 -17.55
C ILE A 124 -27.69 -8.92 -18.23
N SER A 125 -28.53 -9.61 -17.45
CA SER A 125 -29.57 -10.50 -18.00
C SER A 125 -30.58 -9.76 -18.87
N TYR A 126 -30.97 -8.55 -18.46
CA TYR A 126 -31.86 -7.70 -19.25
C TYR A 126 -31.24 -7.31 -20.60
N LEU A 127 -29.98 -6.85 -20.59
CA LEU A 127 -29.28 -6.47 -21.83
C LEU A 127 -29.12 -7.67 -22.76
N ASN A 128 -28.77 -8.84 -22.25
CA ASN A 128 -28.69 -10.06 -23.06
C ASN A 128 -30.04 -10.37 -23.72
N HIS A 129 -31.14 -10.31 -22.97
CA HIS A 129 -32.47 -10.53 -23.53
C HIS A 129 -32.84 -9.52 -24.63
N VAL A 130 -32.47 -8.25 -24.46
CA VAL A 130 -32.69 -7.20 -25.48
C VAL A 130 -31.87 -7.44 -26.75
N LEU A 131 -30.68 -8.04 -26.63
CA LEU A 131 -29.80 -8.33 -27.77
C LEU A 131 -30.14 -9.64 -28.50
N ASP A 132 -30.75 -10.60 -27.81
CA ASP A 132 -31.19 -11.88 -28.39
C ASP A 132 -32.52 -11.78 -29.17
N VAL A 133 -33.22 -10.64 -29.04
CA VAL A 133 -34.47 -10.29 -29.77
C VAL A 133 -34.13 -9.50 -31.01
#